data_AF-A0A430QEE2-F1
#
_entry.id   AF-A0A430QEE2-F1
#
_cell.length_a   1.000
_cell.length_b   1.000
_cell.length_c   1.000
_cell.angle_alpha   90.00
_cell.angle_beta   90.00
_cell.angle_gamma   90.00
#
_symmetry.space_group_name_H-M   'P 1'
#
loop_
_entity.id
_entity.type
_entity.pdbx_description
1 polymer ?
#
loop_
_entity_poly.entity_id
_entity_poly.type
_entity_poly.pdbx_seq_one_letter_code
_entity_poly.pdbx_strand_id
1 'polypeptide(L)'
;IQLIGLAVLGFSVYIYLEPEAQDIILASGQQHAVQIMLYALMGIGGITLVIALFGCCGAYHESQCLLGTYFTILIVIFATQVTGATLGYLYREEVRVTFIQNIFYLLIIFHLSVILSITSIKQNL
;
A
#
# COMPACT_ATOMS: atom_id res chain seq x y z
N ILE A 1 -4.62 -5.41 13.07
CA ILE A 1 -4.73 -5.19 11.60
C ILE A 1 -5.22 -3.79 11.25
N GLN A 2 -6.28 -3.25 11.88
CA GLN A 2 -6.76 -1.88 11.58
C GLN A 2 -5.73 -0.76 11.81
N LEU A 3 -4.95 -0.81 12.90
CA LEU A 3 -3.88 0.18 13.15
C LEU A 3 -2.81 0.20 12.04
N ILE A 4 -2.49 -0.99 11.51
CA ILE A 4 -1.48 -1.16 10.46
C ILE A 4 -2.01 -0.63 9.14
N GLY A 5 -3.29 -0.86 8.81
CA GLY A 5 -3.93 -0.31 7.61
C GLY A 5 -4.05 1.22 7.65
N LEU A 6 -4.38 1.79 8.81
CA LEU A 6 -4.44 3.24 8.99
C LEU A 6 -3.05 3.88 8.89
N ALA A 7 -2.02 3.23 9.45
CA ALA A 7 -0.63 3.67 9.32
C ALA A 7 -0.14 3.63 7.87
N VAL A 8 -0.46 2.58 7.11
CA VAL A 8 -0.10 2.45 5.68
C VAL A 8 -0.79 3.50 4.81
N LEU A 9 -2.08 3.79 5.07
CA LEU A 9 -2.79 4.84 4.36
C LEU A 9 -2.29 6.24 4.71
N GLY A 10 -2.07 6.51 6.00
CA GLY A 10 -1.47 7.76 6.46
C GLY A 10 -0.10 7.99 5.84
N PHE A 11 0.70 6.94 5.72
CA PHE A 11 2.01 6.98 5.07
C PHE A 11 1.91 7.23 3.55
N SER A 12 0.97 6.58 2.87
CA SER A 12 0.76 6.77 1.42
C SER A 12 0.37 8.22 1.10
N VAL A 13 -0.48 8.81 1.93
CA VAL A 13 -0.87 10.22 1.82
C VAL A 13 0.29 11.14 2.21
N TYR A 14 1.06 10.81 3.25
CA TYR A 14 2.21 11.60 3.69
C TYR A 14 3.25 11.77 2.56
N ILE A 15 3.64 10.68 1.88
CA ILE A 15 4.52 10.74 0.70
C ILE A 15 3.93 11.63 -0.40
N TYR A 16 2.61 11.62 -0.58
CA TYR A 16 1.95 12.40 -1.61
C TYR A 16 2.01 13.91 -1.33
N LEU A 17 2.02 14.30 -0.05
CA LEU A 17 2.12 15.70 0.38
C LEU A 17 3.56 16.23 0.37
N GLU A 18 4.58 15.36 0.36
CA GLU A 18 5.97 15.78 0.40
C GLU A 18 6.43 16.25 -1.00
N PRO A 19 6.72 17.55 -1.20
CA PRO A 19 6.99 18.12 -2.52
C PRO A 19 8.31 17.60 -3.13
N GLU A 20 9.26 17.17 -2.30
CA GLU A 20 10.49 16.53 -2.75
C GLU A 20 10.21 15.24 -3.55
N ALA A 21 9.21 14.44 -3.17
CA ALA A 21 8.86 13.23 -3.91
C ALA A 21 8.41 13.55 -5.35
N GLN A 22 7.69 14.66 -5.54
CA GLN A 22 7.17 15.06 -6.85
C GLN A 22 8.27 15.56 -7.77
N ASP A 23 9.25 16.31 -7.23
CA ASP A 23 10.41 16.82 -7.98
C ASP A 23 11.38 15.71 -8.41
N ILE A 24 11.59 14.67 -7.57
CA ILE A 24 12.47 13.54 -7.93
C ILE A 24 11.80 12.67 -9.01
N ILE A 25 10.48 12.47 -8.93
CA ILE A 25 9.72 11.81 -9.98
C ILE A 25 9.78 12.67 -11.25
N LEU A 26 9.71 14.01 -11.11
CA LEU A 26 9.85 14.96 -12.22
C LEU A 26 11.19 14.91 -12.95
N ALA A 27 12.27 14.92 -12.18
CA ALA A 27 13.65 14.95 -12.67
C ALA A 27 14.11 13.60 -13.25
N SER A 28 13.49 12.48 -12.85
CA SER A 28 13.91 11.14 -13.26
C SER A 28 13.65 10.81 -14.74
N GLY A 29 12.83 11.59 -15.45
CA GLY A 29 12.42 11.29 -16.84
C GLY A 29 11.57 10.02 -17.00
N GLN A 30 11.41 9.23 -15.93
CA GLN A 30 10.70 7.95 -15.85
C GLN A 30 9.37 8.08 -15.07
N GLN A 31 8.71 9.22 -15.27
CA GLN A 31 7.57 9.69 -14.48
C GLN A 31 6.38 8.75 -14.49
N HIS A 32 6.11 8.16 -15.66
CA HIS A 32 4.93 7.34 -15.88
C HIS A 32 4.91 6.09 -14.99
N ALA A 33 6.05 5.40 -14.85
CA ALA A 33 6.10 4.14 -14.08
C ALA A 33 5.93 4.36 -12.58
N VAL A 34 6.55 5.42 -12.05
CA VAL A 34 6.55 5.71 -10.61
C VAL A 34 5.20 6.30 -10.17
N GLN A 35 4.58 7.18 -10.96
CA GLN A 35 3.23 7.69 -10.67
C GLN A 35 2.18 6.58 -10.67
N ILE A 36 2.24 5.65 -11.64
CA ILE A 36 1.32 4.51 -11.71
C ILE A 36 1.45 3.63 -10.47
N MET A 37 2.68 3.35 -10.03
CA MET A 37 2.94 2.59 -8.80
C MET A 37 2.41 3.28 -7.54
N LEU A 38 2.59 4.60 -7.42
CA LEU A 38 2.11 5.40 -6.28
C LEU A 38 0.57 5.39 -6.19
N TYR A 39 -0.11 5.61 -7.32
CA TYR A 39 -1.57 5.52 -7.39
C TYR A 39 -2.07 4.10 -7.09
N ALA A 40 -1.38 3.07 -7.59
CA ALA A 40 -1.72 1.68 -7.29
C ALA A 40 -1.55 1.38 -5.79
N LEU A 41 -0.48 1.85 -5.14
CA LEU A 41 -0.24 1.66 -3.71
C LEU A 41 -1.30 2.36 -2.86
N MET A 42 -1.69 3.58 -3.22
CA MET A 42 -2.78 4.32 -2.58
C MET A 42 -4.11 3.55 -2.70
N GLY A 43 -4.40 3.03 -3.89
CA GLY A 43 -5.59 2.22 -4.15
C GLY A 43 -5.63 0.94 -3.32
N ILE A 44 -4.53 0.16 -3.33
CA ILE A 44 -4.41 -1.09 -2.56
C ILE A 44 -4.52 -0.83 -1.05
N GLY A 45 -3.88 0.23 -0.55
CA GLY A 45 -4.00 0.65 0.85
C GLY A 45 -5.43 0.99 1.25
N GLY A 46 -6.14 1.74 0.39
CA GLY A 46 -7.54 2.10 0.58
C GLY A 46 -8.47 0.89 0.63
N ILE A 47 -8.34 0.01 -0.37
CA ILE A 47 -9.15 -1.22 -0.48
C ILE A 47 -8.91 -2.11 0.75
N THR A 48 -7.66 -2.27 1.18
CA THR A 48 -7.32 -3.08 2.36
C THR A 48 -7.92 -2.51 3.65
N LEU A 49 -7.98 -1.18 3.79
CA LEU A 49 -8.66 -0.54 4.94
C LEU A 49 -10.16 -0.80 4.92
N VAL A 50 -10.82 -0.67 3.76
CA VAL A 50 -12.26 -0.97 3.62
C VAL A 50 -12.53 -2.43 3.98
N ILE A 51 -11.73 -3.37 3.48
CA ILE A 51 -11.85 -4.80 3.82
C ILE A 51 -11.65 -5.03 5.32
N ALA A 52 -10.69 -4.35 5.95
CA ALA A 52 -10.45 -4.45 7.40
C ALA A 52 -11.62 -3.89 8.23
N LEU A 53 -12.26 -2.82 7.78
CA LEU A 53 -13.46 -2.28 8.41
C LEU A 53 -14.65 -3.25 8.28
N PHE A 54 -14.86 -3.84 7.10
CA PHE A 54 -15.88 -4.87 6.90
C PHE A 54 -15.63 -6.12 7.75
N GLY A 55 -14.37 -6.54 7.90
CA GLY A 55 -14.00 -7.66 8.77
C GLY A 55 -14.24 -7.39 10.26
N CYS A 56 -13.94 -6.18 10.75
CA CYS A 56 -14.18 -5.81 12.15
C CYS A 56 -15.67 -5.60 12.45
N CYS A 57 -16.41 -4.98 11.52
CA CYS A 57 -17.87 -4.84 11.64
C CYS A 57 -18.59 -6.20 11.58
N GLY A 58 -18.05 -7.16 10.82
CA GLY A 58 -18.59 -8.53 10.75
C GLY A 58 -18.44 -9.34 12.04
N ALA A 59 -17.48 -8.99 12.89
CA ALA A 59 -17.37 -9.59 14.23
C ALA A 59 -18.37 -8.98 15.23
N TYR A 60 -18.83 -7.74 14.99
CA TYR A 60 -19.72 -7.01 15.89
C TYR A 60 -21.20 -7.23 15.56
N HIS A 61 -21.53 -7.63 14.33
CA HIS A 61 -22.91 -7.84 13.89
C HIS A 61 -23.15 -9.32 13.59
N GLU A 62 -24.02 -9.94 14.39
CA GLU A 62 -24.44 -11.36 14.29
C GLU A 62 -25.30 -11.66 13.03
N SER A 63 -25.10 -10.92 11.92
CA SER A 63 -25.85 -11.13 10.67
C SER A 63 -25.08 -11.97 9.66
N GLN A 64 -25.70 -13.07 9.26
CA GLN A 64 -25.15 -14.06 8.33
C GLN A 64 -24.90 -13.48 6.91
N CYS A 65 -25.58 -12.39 6.53
CA CYS A 65 -25.36 -11.71 5.25
C CYS A 65 -23.99 -11.00 5.16
N LEU A 66 -23.45 -10.46 6.26
CA LEU A 66 -22.18 -9.72 6.22
C LEU A 66 -20.95 -10.66 6.13
N LEU A 67 -21.09 -11.87 6.67
CA LEU A 67 -20.04 -12.90 6.60
C LEU A 67 -19.95 -13.51 5.19
N GLY A 68 -21.08 -13.66 4.50
CA GLY A 68 -21.14 -14.18 3.13
C GLY A 68 -20.47 -13.27 2.11
N THR A 69 -20.66 -11.94 2.22
CA THR A 69 -19.98 -10.97 1.34
C THR A 69 -18.48 -10.92 1.62
N TYR A 70 -18.06 -10.98 2.88
CA TYR A 70 -16.64 -11.07 3.24
C TYR A 70 -15.96 -12.28 2.61
N PHE A 71 -16.58 -13.46 2.72
CA PHE A 71 -16.05 -14.69 2.14
C PHE A 71 -15.97 -14.62 0.60
N THR A 72 -16.99 -14.04 -0.02
CA THR A 72 -17.01 -13.83 -1.48
C THR A 72 -15.88 -12.91 -1.93
N ILE A 73 -15.67 -11.78 -1.24
CA ILE A 73 -14.58 -10.85 -1.52
C ILE A 73 -13.22 -11.53 -1.36
N LEU A 74 -13.04 -12.34 -0.31
CA LEU A 74 -11.79 -13.09 -0.12
C LEU A 74 -11.51 -14.09 -1.24
N ILE A 75 -12.52 -14.82 -1.72
CA ILE A 75 -12.36 -15.73 -2.86
C ILE A 75 -11.92 -14.97 -4.11
N VAL A 76 -12.53 -13.80 -4.38
CA VAL A 76 -12.16 -12.96 -5.53
C VAL A 76 -10.72 -12.45 -5.41
N ILE A 77 -10.31 -12.00 -4.22
CA ILE A 77 -8.93 -11.57 -3.96
C ILE A 77 -7.96 -12.72 -4.16
N PHE A 78 -8.27 -13.91 -3.63
CA PHE A 78 -7.41 -15.08 -3.76
C PHE A 78 -7.25 -15.50 -5.23
N ALA A 79 -8.34 -15.55 -5.99
CA ALA A 79 -8.29 -15.84 -7.43
C ALA A 79 -7.43 -14.81 -8.18
N THR A 80 -7.57 -13.53 -7.84
CA THR A 80 -6.77 -12.44 -8.42
C THR A 80 -5.29 -12.57 -8.04
N GLN A 81 -4.99 -12.92 -6.78
CA GLN A 81 -3.63 -13.13 -6.29
C GLN A 81 -2.96 -14.30 -7.00
N VAL A 82 -3.64 -15.43 -7.15
CA VAL A 82 -3.11 -16.60 -7.85
C VAL A 82 -2.89 -16.30 -9.34
N THR A 83 -3.82 -15.58 -9.97
CA THR A 83 -3.68 -15.14 -11.37
C THR A 83 -2.49 -14.19 -11.53
N GLY A 84 -2.41 -13.16 -10.69
CA GLY A 84 -1.33 -12.20 -10.68
C GLY A 84 0.03 -12.82 -10.36
N ALA A 85 0.09 -13.77 -9.41
CA ALA A 85 1.30 -14.50 -9.08
C ALA A 85 1.77 -15.37 -10.25
N THR A 86 0.86 -16.02 -10.96
CA THR A 86 1.18 -16.85 -12.13
C THR A 86 1.72 -16.00 -13.28
N LEU A 87 1.05 -14.88 -13.59
CA LEU A 87 1.51 -13.93 -14.61
C LEU A 87 2.84 -13.28 -14.21
N GLY A 88 2.99 -12.84 -12.97
CA GLY A 88 4.24 -12.28 -12.45
C GLY A 88 5.38 -13.29 -12.47
N TYR A 89 5.10 -14.57 -12.25
CA TYR A 89 6.08 -15.63 -12.40
C TYR A 89 6.51 -15.78 -13.86
N LEU A 90 5.60 -15.68 -14.85
CA LEU A 90 5.95 -15.76 -16.27
C LEU A 90 6.82 -14.57 -16.73
N TYR A 91 6.52 -13.36 -16.26
CA TYR A 91 7.23 -12.11 -16.63
C TYR A 91 8.34 -11.71 -15.64
N ARG A 92 8.85 -12.66 -14.86
CA ARG A 92 9.81 -12.48 -13.75
C ARG A 92 11.12 -11.77 -14.11
N GLU A 93 11.54 -11.76 -15.37
CA GLU A 93 12.79 -11.09 -15.78
C GLU A 93 12.61 -9.57 -15.94
N GLU A 94 11.51 -9.10 -16.52
CA GLU A 94 11.26 -7.66 -16.71
C GLU A 94 10.83 -6.98 -15.41
N VAL A 95 10.04 -7.67 -14.58
CA VAL A 95 9.46 -7.09 -13.36
C VAL A 95 10.53 -6.87 -12.27
N ARG A 96 11.60 -7.68 -12.23
CA ARG A 96 12.55 -7.69 -11.11
C ARG A 96 13.34 -6.39 -10.97
N VAL A 97 13.80 -5.83 -12.08
CA VAL A 97 14.76 -4.70 -12.07
C VAL A 97 14.08 -3.42 -11.63
N THR A 98 12.88 -3.15 -12.16
CA THR A 98 12.08 -1.97 -11.80
C THR A 98 11.49 -2.10 -10.40
N PHE A 99 11.03 -3.29 -10.00
CA PHE A 99 10.36 -3.49 -8.71
C PHE A 99 11.34 -3.41 -7.53
N ILE A 100 12.55 -3.98 -7.64
CA ILE A 100 13.56 -3.93 -6.57
C ILE A 100 14.01 -2.49 -6.30
N GLN A 101 14.28 -1.71 -7.36
CA GLN A 101 14.72 -0.33 -7.18
C GLN A 101 13.62 0.51 -6.51
N ASN A 102 12.37 0.37 -6.97
CA ASN A 102 11.24 1.14 -6.43
C ASN A 102 10.91 0.74 -4.98
N ILE A 103 11.00 -0.56 -4.65
CA ILE A 103 10.84 -1.05 -3.27
C ILE A 103 11.95 -0.50 -2.36
N PHE A 104 13.20 -0.48 -2.82
CA PHE A 104 14.32 0.00 -2.01
C PHE A 104 14.19 1.50 -1.71
N TYR A 105 13.74 2.29 -2.68
CA TYR A 105 13.41 3.70 -2.49
C TYR A 105 12.25 3.91 -1.50
N LEU A 106 11.16 3.15 -1.65
CA LEU A 106 10.01 3.22 -0.74
C LEU A 106 10.39 2.83 0.70
N LEU A 107 11.26 1.82 0.85
CA LEU A 107 11.79 1.37 2.14
C LEU A 107 12.64 2.46 2.79
N ILE A 108 13.54 3.10 2.04
CA ILE A 108 14.38 4.20 2.55
C ILE A 108 13.54 5.38 3.02
N ILE A 109 12.54 5.80 2.25
CA ILE A 109 11.63 6.87 2.63
C ILE A 109 10.84 6.49 3.88
N PHE A 110 10.34 5.25 3.97
CA PHE A 110 9.65 4.77 5.17
C PHE A 110 10.55 4.83 6.42
N HIS A 111 11.81 4.39 6.27
CA HIS A 111 12.77 4.43 7.37
C HIS A 111 13.11 5.87 7.80
N LEU A 112 13.23 6.81 6.85
CA LEU A 112 13.51 8.22 7.12
C LEU A 112 12.32 8.94 7.80
N SER A 113 11.09 8.71 7.34
CA SER A 113 9.88 9.29 7.95
C SER A 113 9.64 8.76 9.38
N VAL A 114 9.94 7.48 9.63
CA VAL A 114 9.91 6.90 10.99
C VAL A 114 10.96 7.58 11.88
N ILE A 115 12.18 7.79 11.40
CA ILE A 115 13.23 8.50 12.15
C ILE A 115 12.85 9.95 12.46
N LEU A 116 12.26 10.66 11.50
CA LEU A 116 11.77 12.04 11.67
C LEU A 116 10.62 12.10 12.69
N SER A 117 9.68 11.16 12.62
CA SER A 117 8.58 11.07 13.60
C SER A 117 9.10 10.81 15.02
N ILE A 118 10.10 9.94 15.19
CA ILE A 118 10.75 9.68 16.48
C ILE A 118 11.54 10.92 16.97
N THR A 119 12.16 11.67 16.05
CA THR A 119 12.92 12.90 16.38
C THR A 119 11.98 14.06 16.76
N SER A 120 10.84 14.23 16.09
CA SER A 120 9.80 15.20 16.49
C SER A 120 9.20 14.90 17.87
N ILE A 121 9.04 13.62 18.23
CA ILE A 121 8.61 13.24 19.60
C ILE A 121 9.67 13.63 20.64
N LYS A 122 10.96 13.55 20.31
CA LYS A 122 12.05 13.95 21.21
C LYS A 122 12.23 15.48 21.34
N GLN A 123 11.64 16.28 20.44
CA GLN A 123 11.76 17.74 20.47
C GLN A 123 10.56 18.42 21.16
N ASN A 124 9.52 17.65 21.50
CA ASN A 124 8.33 18.10 22.23
C ASN A 124 8.24 17.48 23.65
N LEU A 125 9.35 16.93 24.15
CA LEU A 125 9.52 16.46 25.52
C LEU A 125 10.81 17.04 26.13
#